data_AF-A0A947Y701-F1
#
_entry.id   AF-A0A947Y701-F1
#
_cell.length_a   1.000
_cell.length_b   1.000
_cell.length_c   1.000
_cell.angle_alpha   90.00
_cell.angle_beta   90.00
_cell.angle_gamma   90.00
#
_symmetry.space_group_name_H-M   'P 1'
#
loop_
_entity.id
_entity.type
_entity.pdbx_description
1 polymer ?
#
loop_
_entity_poly.entity_id
_entity_poly.type
_entity_poly.pdbx_seq_one_letter_code
_entity_poly.pdbx_strand_id
1 'polypeptide(L)'
;MILAHYIIGVTLGNYFGNFWFIFLGSVLPDIDHLYIIFKHKIFSWREIINSIRFENKYKISYKTKYVHSLFGAIVISSPIMFFNFTVGLYFFVGYIIHLLIDWADIDKKQYLYPFKKTFQGILPISSKTEIIITIFLIFLMILSF
;
A
#
# COMPACT_ATOMS: atom_id res chain seq x y z
N MET A 1 -6.67 3.62 2.34
CA MET A 1 -6.57 3.28 0.90
C MET A 1 -6.30 1.81 0.56
N ILE A 2 -6.39 0.84 1.48
CA ILE A 2 -6.07 -0.58 1.21
C ILE A 2 -6.70 -1.08 -0.10
N LEU A 3 -8.01 -0.89 -0.29
CA LEU A 3 -8.70 -1.34 -1.49
C LEU A 3 -8.16 -0.73 -2.80
N ALA A 4 -7.70 0.53 -2.76
CA ALA A 4 -7.13 1.21 -3.93
C ALA A 4 -5.82 0.54 -4.41
N HIS A 5 -5.00 0.02 -3.49
CA HIS A 5 -3.78 -0.72 -3.82
C HIS A 5 -4.09 -2.00 -4.62
N TYR A 6 -5.11 -2.74 -4.22
CA TYR A 6 -5.56 -3.94 -4.94
C TYR A 6 -6.07 -3.58 -6.32
N ILE A 7 -6.95 -2.58 -6.41
CA ILE A 7 -7.56 -2.17 -7.68
C ILE A 7 -6.48 -1.75 -8.68
N ILE A 8 -5.56 -0.86 -8.27
CA ILE A 8 -4.50 -0.37 -9.14
C ILE A 8 -3.53 -1.50 -9.53
N GLY A 9 -3.21 -2.40 -8.60
CA GLY A 9 -2.40 -3.59 -8.89
C GLY A 9 -3.03 -4.48 -9.96
N VAL A 10 -4.35 -4.72 -9.88
CA VAL A 10 -5.10 -5.48 -10.88
C VAL A 10 -5.12 -4.75 -12.23
N THR A 11 -5.49 -3.47 -12.23
CA THR A 11 -5.60 -2.66 -13.45
C THR A 11 -4.29 -2.62 -14.23
N LEU A 12 -3.19 -2.28 -13.56
CA LEU A 12 -1.88 -2.18 -14.21
C LEU A 12 -1.32 -3.57 -14.53
N GLY A 13 -1.60 -4.56 -13.69
CA GLY A 13 -1.25 -5.95 -13.94
C GLY A 13 -1.83 -6.48 -15.25
N ASN A 14 -3.12 -6.23 -15.49
CA ASN A 14 -3.79 -6.58 -16.74
C ASN A 14 -3.21 -5.82 -17.93
N TYR A 15 -3.05 -4.51 -17.79
CA TYR A 15 -2.59 -3.65 -18.89
C TYR A 15 -1.16 -3.96 -19.36
N PHE A 16 -0.23 -4.25 -18.45
CA PHE A 16 1.19 -4.48 -18.77
C PHE A 16 1.57 -5.97 -18.93
N GLY A 17 0.63 -6.91 -18.79
CA GLY A 17 0.86 -8.34 -19.01
C GLY A 17 1.70 -9.07 -17.96
N ASN A 18 2.19 -8.38 -16.91
CA ASN A 18 2.96 -8.95 -15.80
C ASN A 18 2.12 -8.97 -14.51
N PHE A 19 0.90 -9.49 -14.63
CA PHE A 19 -0.16 -9.37 -13.64
C PHE A 19 0.29 -9.65 -12.21
N TRP A 20 0.81 -10.85 -11.96
CA TRP A 20 1.12 -11.30 -10.61
C TRP A 20 2.20 -10.45 -9.94
N PHE A 21 3.20 -9.97 -10.69
CA PHE A 21 4.31 -9.22 -10.10
C PHE A 21 3.90 -7.78 -9.77
N ILE A 22 3.15 -7.12 -10.65
CA ILE A 22 2.62 -5.78 -10.37
C ILE A 22 1.60 -5.84 -9.22
N PHE A 23 0.70 -6.83 -9.26
CA PHE A 23 -0.29 -7.02 -8.20
C PHE A 23 0.35 -7.28 -6.84
N LEU A 24 1.30 -8.23 -6.77
CA LEU A 24 2.01 -8.52 -5.52
C LEU A 24 2.86 -7.34 -5.06
N GLY A 25 3.53 -6.62 -5.98
CA GLY A 25 4.25 -5.41 -5.64
C GLY A 25 3.36 -4.34 -5.00
N SER A 26 2.13 -4.20 -5.51
CA SER A 26 1.14 -3.23 -5.01
C SER A 26 0.52 -3.64 -3.66
N VAL A 27 0.36 -4.94 -3.40
CA VAL A 27 -0.37 -5.44 -2.22
C VAL A 27 0.55 -5.85 -1.06
N LEU A 28 1.73 -6.41 -1.37
CA LEU A 28 2.65 -6.92 -0.34
C LEU A 28 3.02 -5.89 0.75
N PRO A 29 3.14 -4.58 0.45
CA PRO A 29 3.46 -3.62 1.49
C PRO A 29 2.42 -3.56 2.62
N ASP A 30 1.14 -3.82 2.33
CA ASP A 30 0.05 -3.85 3.31
C ASP A 30 0.10 -5.07 4.26
N ILE A 31 1.04 -6.01 4.08
CA ILE A 31 1.18 -7.17 4.97
C ILE A 31 1.49 -6.78 6.42
N ASP A 32 2.06 -5.59 6.62
CA ASP A 32 2.32 -5.05 7.94
C ASP A 32 1.03 -4.75 8.72
N HIS A 33 -0.09 -4.48 8.05
CA HIS A 33 -1.39 -4.30 8.69
C HIS A 33 -1.82 -5.58 9.40
N LEU A 34 -1.65 -6.74 8.75
CA LEU A 34 -1.92 -8.04 9.37
C LEU A 34 -1.02 -8.27 10.58
N TYR A 35 0.29 -8.00 10.43
CA TYR A 35 1.24 -8.12 11.53
C TYR A 35 0.83 -7.27 12.75
N ILE A 36 0.40 -6.03 12.52
CA ILE A 36 -0.05 -5.11 13.59
C ILE A 36 -1.35 -5.61 14.23
N ILE A 37 -2.31 -6.09 13.44
CA ILE A 37 -3.56 -6.70 13.93
C ILE A 37 -3.27 -7.86 14.88
N PHE A 38 -2.41 -8.80 14.46
CA PHE A 38 -2.02 -9.94 15.28
C PHE A 38 -1.24 -9.53 16.53
N LYS A 39 -0.28 -8.60 16.38
CA LYS A 39 0.53 -8.10 17.50
C LYS A 39 -0.31 -7.44 18.59
N HIS A 40 -1.34 -6.68 18.19
CA HIS A 40 -2.23 -5.98 19.11
C HIS A 40 -3.50 -6.76 19.47
N LYS A 41 -3.62 -8.02 19.00
CA LYS A 41 -4.74 -8.92 19.28
C LYS A 41 -6.12 -8.32 18.93
N ILE A 42 -6.19 -7.58 17.83
CA ILE A 42 -7.41 -6.90 17.37
C ILE A 42 -8.22 -7.87 16.50
N PHE A 43 -9.14 -8.62 17.09
CA PHE A 43 -9.82 -9.71 16.36
C PHE A 43 -11.24 -9.37 15.89
N SER A 44 -11.86 -8.30 16.38
CA SER A 44 -13.20 -7.93 15.93
C SER A 44 -13.15 -7.00 14.71
N TRP A 45 -14.01 -7.26 13.72
CA TRP A 45 -14.11 -6.42 12.52
C TRP A 45 -14.31 -4.94 12.83
N ARG A 46 -15.14 -4.64 13.83
CA ARG A 46 -15.41 -3.26 14.24
C ARG A 46 -14.17 -2.60 14.83
N GLU A 47 -13.39 -3.32 15.62
CA GLU A 47 -12.13 -2.80 16.16
C GLU A 47 -11.08 -2.64 15.07
N ILE A 48 -10.98 -3.56 14.10
CA ILE A 48 -10.05 -3.43 12.96
C ILE A 48 -10.34 -2.14 12.18
N ILE A 49 -11.59 -1.91 11.81
CA ILE A 49 -11.97 -0.69 11.05
C ILE A 49 -11.69 0.57 11.88
N ASN A 50 -12.06 0.57 13.17
CA ASN A 50 -11.85 1.73 14.04
C ASN A 50 -10.37 2.00 14.32
N SER A 51 -9.55 0.96 14.44
CA SER A 51 -8.12 1.09 14.73
C SER A 51 -7.34 1.59 13.52
N ILE A 52 -7.68 1.13 12.32
CA ILE A 52 -7.14 1.68 11.06
C ILE A 52 -7.58 3.14 10.88
N ARG A 53 -8.86 3.46 11.14
CA ARG A 53 -9.39 4.82 10.94
C ARG A 53 -8.86 5.83 11.95
N PHE A 54 -8.58 5.40 13.17
CA PHE A 54 -8.21 6.27 14.29
C PHE A 54 -6.88 5.84 14.91
N GLU A 55 -5.83 5.66 14.11
CA GLU A 55 -4.48 5.25 14.53
C GLU A 55 -3.99 5.98 15.80
N ASN A 56 -4.10 7.31 15.82
CA ASN A 56 -3.70 8.14 16.95
C ASN A 56 -4.43 7.80 18.25
N LYS A 57 -5.72 7.44 18.19
CA LYS A 57 -6.52 7.05 19.36
C LYS A 57 -6.03 5.72 19.92
N TYR A 58 -5.69 4.78 19.05
CA TYR A 58 -5.20 3.45 19.43
C TYR A 58 -3.71 3.43 19.76
N LYS A 59 -2.97 4.51 19.44
CA LYS A 59 -1.50 4.60 19.55
C LYS A 59 -0.81 3.47 18.77
N ILE A 60 -1.38 3.11 17.63
CA ILE A 60 -0.90 2.07 16.72
C ILE A 60 -0.64 2.74 15.37
N SER A 61 0.39 2.31 14.67
CA SER A 61 0.61 2.68 13.27
C SER A 61 0.65 1.39 12.46
N TYR A 62 -0.23 1.30 11.46
CA TYR A 62 -0.34 0.12 10.61
C TYR A 62 0.79 0.08 9.59
N LYS A 63 1.27 1.26 9.18
CA LYS A 63 2.26 1.44 8.12
C LYS A 63 3.65 1.55 8.69
N THR A 64 4.37 0.43 8.67
CA THR A 64 5.70 0.35 9.24
C THR A 64 6.72 1.09 8.37
N LYS A 65 7.63 1.83 9.00
CA LYS A 65 8.71 2.58 8.30
C LYS A 65 9.64 1.71 7.43
N TYR A 66 9.67 0.41 7.68
CA TYR A 66 10.52 -0.51 6.92
C TYR A 66 9.87 -0.86 5.59
N VAL A 67 8.60 -1.23 5.62
CA VAL A 67 7.85 -1.70 4.45
C VAL A 67 7.31 -0.50 3.65
N HIS A 68 6.79 0.53 4.30
CA HIS A 68 6.29 1.74 3.64
C HIS A 68 7.40 2.78 3.40
N SER A 69 8.51 2.33 2.79
CA SER A 69 9.62 3.21 2.41
C SER A 69 10.24 2.80 1.07
N LEU A 70 10.89 3.74 0.40
CA LEU A 70 11.67 3.49 -0.80
C LEU A 70 12.80 2.48 -0.53
N PHE A 71 13.42 2.55 0.65
CA PHE A 71 14.41 1.56 1.06
C PHE A 71 13.81 0.16 1.18
N GLY A 72 12.62 0.05 1.78
CA GLY A 72 11.84 -1.20 1.81
C GLY A 72 11.58 -1.75 0.42
N ALA A 73 11.09 -0.90 -0.48
CA ALA A 73 10.83 -1.26 -1.87
C ALA A 73 12.09 -1.82 -2.56
N ILE A 74 13.24 -1.15 -2.40
CA ILE A 74 14.53 -1.59 -2.96
C ILE A 74 14.93 -2.95 -2.34
N VAL A 75 14.94 -3.06 -1.02
CA VAL A 75 15.39 -4.27 -0.31
C VAL A 75 14.53 -5.48 -0.65
N ILE A 76 13.21 -5.33 -0.68
CA ILE A 76 12.27 -6.42 -0.95
C ILE A 76 12.29 -6.82 -2.43
N SER A 77 12.46 -5.85 -3.34
CA SER A 77 12.50 -6.13 -4.79
C SER A 77 13.85 -6.69 -5.25
N SER A 78 14.95 -6.37 -4.55
CA SER A 78 16.31 -6.77 -4.97
C SER A 78 16.48 -8.29 -5.13
N PRO A 79 16.01 -9.16 -4.21
CA PRO A 79 16.06 -10.61 -4.41
C PRO A 79 15.32 -11.06 -5.68
N ILE A 80 14.17 -10.46 -5.99
CA ILE A 80 13.39 -10.82 -7.18
C ILE A 80 14.15 -10.39 -8.45
N MET A 81 14.68 -9.16 -8.45
CA MET A 81 15.50 -8.63 -9.55
C MET A 81 16.76 -9.46 -9.80
N PHE A 82 17.37 -10.02 -8.75
CA PHE A 82 18.54 -10.88 -8.86
C PHE A 82 18.26 -12.15 -9.67
N PHE A 83 17.09 -12.78 -9.48
CA PHE A 83 16.69 -13.96 -10.25
C PHE A 83 16.17 -13.62 -11.64
N ASN A 84 15.41 -12.52 -11.76
CA ASN A 84 14.92 -12.03 -13.04
C ASN A 84 14.67 -10.52 -12.96
N PHE A 85 15.53 -9.75 -13.64
CA PHE A 85 15.51 -8.29 -13.59
C PHE A 85 14.18 -7.70 -14.05
N THR A 86 13.64 -8.16 -15.19
CA THR A 86 12.39 -7.65 -15.76
C THR A 86 11.22 -7.87 -14.80
N VAL A 87 11.11 -9.08 -14.25
CA VAL A 87 10.09 -9.45 -13.29
C VAL A 87 10.21 -8.62 -12.00
N GLY A 88 11.42 -8.50 -11.46
CA GLY A 88 11.68 -7.70 -10.27
C GLY A 88 11.39 -6.21 -10.49
N LEU A 89 11.61 -5.69 -11.70
CA LEU A 89 11.26 -4.32 -12.06
C LEU A 89 9.75 -4.09 -12.05
N TYR A 90 8.94 -5.00 -12.60
CA TYR A 90 7.48 -4.91 -12.52
C TYR A 90 6.96 -4.95 -11.08
N PHE A 91 7.54 -5.82 -10.25
CA PHE A 91 7.24 -5.87 -8.83
C PHE A 91 7.59 -4.55 -8.13
N PHE A 92 8.81 -4.02 -8.38
CA PHE A 92 9.25 -2.74 -7.81
C PHE A 92 8.34 -1.59 -8.24
N VAL A 93 7.92 -1.55 -9.52
CA VAL A 93 6.98 -0.53 -10.02
C VAL A 93 5.64 -0.62 -9.29
N GLY A 94 5.08 -1.82 -9.12
CA GLY A 94 3.87 -2.02 -8.31
C GLY A 94 4.04 -1.50 -6.88
N TYR A 95 5.19 -1.76 -6.26
CA TYR A 95 5.54 -1.27 -4.93
C TYR A 95 5.63 0.26 -4.87
N ILE A 96 6.30 0.89 -5.84
CA ILE A 96 6.39 2.35 -5.90
C ILE A 96 5.00 2.97 -6.06
N ILE A 97 4.15 2.39 -6.91
CA ILE A 97 2.78 2.86 -7.08
C ILE A 97 1.99 2.75 -5.77
N HIS A 98 2.14 1.66 -5.02
CA HIS A 98 1.61 1.56 -3.67
C HIS A 98 2.03 2.77 -2.83
N LEU A 99 3.33 3.05 -2.71
CA LEU A 99 3.83 4.18 -1.91
C LEU A 99 3.29 5.54 -2.39
N LEU A 100 3.08 5.70 -3.70
CA LEU A 100 2.54 6.93 -4.27
C LEU A 100 1.06 7.12 -3.93
N ILE A 101 0.24 6.07 -4.00
CA ILE A 101 -1.16 6.12 -3.57
C ILE A 101 -1.22 6.51 -2.10
N ASP A 102 -0.38 5.84 -1.31
CA ASP A 102 -0.28 6.06 0.10
C ASP A 102 0.21 7.47 0.46
N TRP A 103 0.91 8.18 -0.44
CA TRP A 103 1.34 9.56 -0.20
C TRP A 103 0.14 10.46 0.10
N ALA A 104 -1.00 10.21 -0.53
CA ALA A 104 -2.18 11.05 -0.38
C ALA A 104 -2.78 10.99 1.05
N ASP A 105 -2.60 9.88 1.76
CA ASP A 105 -3.21 9.64 3.08
C ASP A 105 -2.70 10.58 4.17
N ILE A 106 -3.58 10.89 5.10
CA ILE A 106 -3.31 11.75 6.26
C ILE A 106 -2.36 11.14 7.31
N ASP A 107 -2.00 9.86 7.21
CA ASP A 107 -1.10 9.21 8.17
C ASP A 107 0.34 9.68 8.00
N LYS A 108 1.07 9.78 9.12
CA LYS A 108 2.50 10.15 9.10
C LYS A 108 3.35 8.95 8.73
N LYS A 109 4.16 9.10 7.68
CA LYS A 109 4.97 8.02 7.10
C LYS A 109 6.42 8.44 6.90
N GLN A 110 7.34 7.49 6.90
CA GLN A 110 8.77 7.72 6.65
C GLN A 110 9.20 7.12 5.31
N TYR A 111 8.71 7.68 4.19
CA TYR A 111 9.01 7.18 2.84
C TYR A 111 10.50 7.09 2.52
N LEU A 112 11.31 7.94 3.14
CA LEU A 112 12.76 8.01 2.90
C LEU A 112 13.57 7.34 4.03
N TYR A 113 12.98 6.41 4.79
CA TYR A 113 13.74 5.60 5.75
C TYR A 113 15.04 5.06 5.09
N PRO A 114 16.21 5.10 5.76
CA PRO A 114 16.45 5.44 7.16
C PRO A 114 16.58 6.93 7.48
N PHE A 115 16.50 7.83 6.50
CA PHE A 115 16.46 9.27 6.74
C PHE A 115 15.11 9.58 7.39
N LYS A 116 15.12 9.85 8.71
CA LYS A 116 13.93 9.95 9.60
C LYS A 116 12.92 11.07 9.24
N LYS A 117 12.94 11.58 8.02
CA LYS A 117 12.01 12.58 7.48
C LYS A 117 10.60 11.98 7.37
N THR A 118 9.64 12.67 7.95
CA THR A 118 8.23 12.29 7.93
C THR A 118 7.48 13.07 6.85
N PHE A 119 6.56 12.40 6.18
CA PHE A 119 5.62 12.96 5.23
C PHE A 119 4.20 12.69 5.73
N GLN A 120 3.29 13.61 5.41
CA GLN A 120 1.88 13.51 5.77
C GLN A 120 1.06 14.07 4.61
N GLY A 121 0.12 13.28 4.10
CA GLY A 121 -0.82 13.73 3.09
C GLY A 121 -2.01 14.47 3.71
N ILE A 122 -3.07 14.62 2.91
CA ILE A 122 -4.25 15.41 3.27
C ILE A 122 -5.56 14.62 3.18
N LEU A 123 -5.54 13.43 2.58
CA LEU A 123 -6.74 12.63 2.34
C LEU A 123 -7.09 11.84 3.62
N PRO A 124 -8.25 12.09 4.25
CA PRO A 124 -8.64 11.35 5.43
C PRO A 124 -9.10 9.94 5.05
N ILE A 125 -8.74 8.96 5.89
CA ILE A 125 -9.14 7.56 5.72
C ILE A 125 -10.65 7.40 5.85
N SER A 126 -11.25 6.63 4.95
CA SER A 126 -12.69 6.41 4.81
C SER A 126 -13.48 7.70 4.63
N SER A 127 -12.87 8.73 4.02
CA SER A 127 -13.57 9.96 3.65
C SER A 127 -14.43 9.77 2.40
N LYS A 128 -15.40 10.66 2.20
CA LYS A 128 -16.19 10.70 0.95
C LYS A 128 -15.30 10.84 -0.29
N THR A 129 -14.21 11.59 -0.17
CA THR A 129 -13.22 11.76 -1.25
C THR A 129 -12.51 10.46 -1.58
N GLU A 130 -12.05 9.69 -0.58
CA GLU A 130 -11.45 8.36 -0.81
C GLU A 130 -12.45 7.41 -1.49
N ILE A 131 -13.72 7.45 -1.07
CA ILE A 131 -14.78 6.63 -1.69
C ILE A 131 -14.96 6.99 -3.18
N ILE A 132 -15.02 8.28 -3.51
CA ILE A 132 -15.15 8.73 -4.90
C ILE A 132 -13.94 8.29 -5.74
N ILE A 133 -12.72 8.48 -5.22
CA ILE A 133 -11.49 8.02 -5.89
C ILE A 133 -11.54 6.51 -6.11
N THR A 134 -11.94 5.75 -5.10
CA THR A 134 -12.02 4.29 -5.18
C THR A 134 -13.04 3.84 -6.23
N ILE A 135 -14.23 4.46 -6.29
CA ILE A 135 -15.24 4.17 -7.32
C ILE A 135 -14.69 4.44 -8.73
N PHE A 136 -14.01 5.58 -8.90
CA PHE A 136 -13.36 5.90 -10.17
C PHE A 136 -12.30 4.88 -10.57
N LEU A 137 -11.47 4.43 -9.61
CA LEU A 137 -10.48 3.38 -9.85
C LEU A 137 -11.13 2.04 -10.22
N ILE A 138 -12.26 1.67 -9.59
CA ILE A 138 -13.02 0.46 -9.97
C ILE A 138 -13.50 0.56 -11.41
N PHE A 139 -14.01 1.72 -11.84
CA PHE A 139 -14.43 1.92 -13.23
C PHE A 139 -13.25 1.73 -14.21
N LEU A 140 -12.09 2.31 -13.91
CA LEU A 140 -10.88 2.11 -14.72
C LEU A 140 -10.42 0.64 -14.75
N MET A 141 -10.53 -0.06 -13.62
CA MET A 141 -10.22 -1.48 -13.54
C MET A 141 -11.12 -2.31 -14.44
N ILE A 142 -12.43 -2.03 -14.48
CA ILE A 142 -13.37 -2.73 -15.36
C ILE A 142 -12.99 -2.52 -16.83
N LEU A 143 -12.57 -1.32 -17.22
CA LEU A 143 -12.12 -1.02 -18.59
C LEU A 143 -10.78 -1.66 -18.96
N SER A 144 -10.05 -2.23 -18.00
CA SER A 144 -8.76 -2.90 -18.26
C SER A 144 -8.88 -4.40 -18.58
N PHE A 145 -10.09 -4.94 -18.55
CA PHE A 145 -10.44 -6.29 -18.98
C PHE A 145 -11.02 -6.26 -20.39
#